data_AF-A0A2D4XNT8-F1
#
_entry.id   AF-A0A2D4XNT8-F1
#
_cell.length_a   1.000
_cell.length_b   1.000
_cell.length_c   1.000
_cell.angle_alpha   90.00
_cell.angle_beta   90.00
_cell.angle_gamma   90.00
#
_symmetry.space_group_name_H-M   'P 1'
#
loop_
_entity.id
_entity.type
_entity.pdbx_description
1 polymer ?
#
loop_
_entity_poly.entity_id
_entity_poly.type
_entity_poly.pdbx_seq_one_letter_code
_entity_poly.pdbx_strand_id
1 'polypeptide(L)'
;MPKMKMGVHKSRSGGLTAKGVAAYRRANPGSKLKTAVTTPPSKLKAGSKAAKRRKSFCARMSGMKGPMKKPNGKPTRKALALRKWNC
;
A
#
# COMPACT_ATOMS: atom_id res chain seq x y z
N MET A 1 1.10 18.93 -2.68
CA MET A 1 1.98 17.76 -2.93
C MET A 1 2.39 17.73 -4.40
N PRO A 2 3.66 17.47 -4.74
CA PRO A 2 4.07 17.36 -6.14
C PRO A 2 3.27 16.27 -6.87
N LYS A 3 2.91 16.55 -8.13
CA LYS A 3 2.12 15.63 -8.97
C LYS A 3 2.89 14.32 -9.18
N MET A 4 2.54 13.31 -8.42
CA MET A 4 3.21 12.00 -8.45
C MET A 4 2.96 11.26 -9.76
N LYS A 5 4.04 11.05 -10.52
CA LYS A 5 4.03 10.29 -11.78
C LYS A 5 3.95 8.77 -11.56
N MET A 6 3.13 8.08 -12.35
CA MET A 6 3.10 6.60 -12.40
C MET A 6 4.43 6.06 -12.92
N GLY A 7 4.88 4.90 -12.41
CA GLY A 7 6.17 4.31 -12.75
C GLY A 7 7.35 4.93 -12.00
N VAL A 8 7.30 6.24 -11.72
CA VAL A 8 8.36 6.95 -10.99
C VAL A 8 8.09 7.01 -9.49
N HIS A 9 6.92 7.52 -9.09
CA HIS A 9 6.53 7.72 -7.68
C HIS A 9 5.50 6.69 -7.22
N LYS A 10 4.59 6.32 -8.12
CA LYS A 10 3.54 5.33 -7.88
C LYS A 10 3.87 4.05 -8.64
N SER A 11 3.94 2.93 -7.94
CA SER A 11 4.18 1.64 -8.60
C SER A 11 2.92 1.15 -9.31
N ARG A 12 3.10 0.61 -10.51
CA ARG A 12 2.03 -0.01 -11.31
C ARG A 12 1.37 -1.17 -10.57
N SER A 13 2.12 -1.92 -9.77
CA SER A 13 1.60 -3.04 -8.97
C SER A 13 0.96 -2.64 -7.64
N GLY A 14 0.98 -1.35 -7.24
CA GLY A 14 0.41 -0.93 -5.95
C GLY A 14 1.39 -0.13 -5.09
N GLY A 15 0.86 0.79 -4.27
CA GLY A 15 1.64 1.62 -3.36
C GLY A 15 2.59 2.62 -4.03
N LEU A 16 3.48 3.19 -3.21
CA LEU A 16 4.53 4.13 -3.63
C LEU A 16 5.86 3.42 -3.86
N THR A 17 6.69 3.99 -4.73
CA THR A 17 8.11 3.64 -4.89
C THR A 17 8.96 4.33 -3.81
N ALA A 18 10.25 4.03 -3.73
CA ALA A 18 11.17 4.75 -2.84
C ALA A 18 11.17 6.26 -3.12
N LYS A 19 11.23 6.67 -4.40
CA LYS A 19 11.12 8.07 -4.81
C LYS A 19 9.77 8.68 -4.40
N GLY A 20 8.68 7.92 -4.51
CA GLY A 20 7.36 8.34 -4.05
C GLY A 20 7.28 8.55 -2.54
N VAL A 21 7.85 7.63 -1.75
CA VAL A 21 7.90 7.75 -0.29
C VAL A 21 8.75 8.96 0.13
N ALA A 22 9.91 9.15 -0.48
CA ALA A 22 10.78 10.29 -0.22
C ALA A 22 10.08 11.62 -0.56
N ALA A 23 9.47 11.71 -1.74
CA ALA A 23 8.70 12.89 -2.13
C ALA A 23 7.53 13.17 -1.18
N TYR A 24 6.83 12.14 -0.71
CA TYR A 24 5.75 12.28 0.26
C TYR A 24 6.30 12.81 1.60
N ARG A 25 7.35 12.20 2.15
CA ARG A 25 7.94 12.64 3.44
C ARG A 25 8.48 14.07 3.37
N ARG A 26 9.14 14.46 2.27
CA ARG A 26 9.59 15.84 2.06
C ARG A 26 8.44 16.84 2.06
N ALA A 27 7.31 16.47 1.46
CA ALA A 27 6.12 17.31 1.42
C ALA A 27 5.30 17.27 2.72
N ASN A 28 5.61 16.36 3.66
CA ASN A 28 4.89 16.16 4.91
C ASN A 28 5.90 15.91 6.04
N PRO A 29 6.54 16.98 6.56
CA PRO A 29 7.48 16.87 7.69
C PRO A 29 6.86 16.10 8.86
N GLY A 30 7.64 15.22 9.50
CA GLY A 30 7.15 14.35 10.59
C GLY A 30 6.37 13.11 10.15
N SER A 31 6.15 12.89 8.85
CA SER A 31 5.41 11.71 8.37
C SER A 31 6.09 10.39 8.75
N LYS A 32 5.33 9.52 9.45
CA LYS A 32 5.74 8.15 9.81
C LYS A 32 5.35 7.11 8.74
N LEU A 33 5.17 7.53 7.48
CA LEU A 33 4.70 6.66 6.40
C LEU A 33 5.51 5.35 6.32
N LYS A 34 4.79 4.22 6.40
CA LYS A 34 5.35 2.87 6.25
C LYS A 34 4.91 2.26 4.92
N THR A 35 5.82 1.50 4.32
CA THR A 35 5.55 0.75 3.09
C THR A 35 4.81 -0.56 3.40
N ALA A 36 4.28 -1.17 2.34
CA ALA A 36 3.56 -2.44 2.43
C ALA A 36 4.45 -3.55 2.98
N VAL A 37 3.86 -4.41 3.80
CA VAL A 37 4.48 -5.68 4.20
C VAL A 37 4.29 -6.65 3.03
N THR A 38 5.34 -6.83 2.23
CA THR A 38 5.31 -7.69 1.04
C THR A 38 5.62 -9.16 1.34
N THR A 39 6.19 -9.45 2.52
CA THR A 39 6.41 -10.82 2.98
C THR A 39 5.07 -11.56 3.10
N PRO A 40 4.96 -12.78 2.54
CA PRO A 40 3.76 -13.60 2.66
C PRO A 40 3.37 -13.84 4.14
N PRO A 41 2.08 -13.90 4.48
CA PRO A 41 1.64 -14.08 5.87
C PRO A 41 2.16 -15.37 6.51
N SER A 42 2.28 -16.45 5.74
CA SER A 42 2.82 -17.74 6.19
C SER A 42 4.28 -17.68 6.63
N LYS A 43 5.04 -16.72 6.11
CA LYS A 43 6.46 -16.49 6.47
C LYS A 43 6.63 -15.43 7.56
N LEU A 44 5.55 -14.82 8.04
CA LEU A 44 5.61 -13.84 9.11
C LEU A 44 5.48 -14.53 10.47
N LYS A 45 6.44 -14.26 11.38
CA LYS A 45 6.31 -14.66 12.78
C LYS A 45 5.03 -14.07 13.37
N ALA A 46 4.17 -14.93 13.92
CA ALA A 46 2.95 -14.51 14.60
C ALA A 46 3.26 -13.49 15.71
N GLY A 47 2.41 -12.47 15.84
CA GLY A 47 2.60 -11.40 16.83
C GLY A 47 3.74 -10.41 16.55
N SER A 48 4.56 -10.62 15.52
CA SER A 48 5.62 -9.67 15.14
C SER A 48 5.08 -8.29 14.76
N LYS A 49 5.94 -7.27 14.84
CA LYS A 49 5.59 -5.89 14.42
C LYS A 49 5.10 -5.83 12.97
N ALA A 50 5.67 -6.64 12.07
CA ALA A 50 5.24 -6.74 10.67
C ALA A 50 3.86 -7.40 10.54
N ALA A 51 3.63 -8.53 11.23
CA ALA A 51 2.34 -9.21 11.24
C ALA A 51 1.22 -8.31 11.79
N LYS A 52 1.47 -7.62 12.92
CA LYS A 52 0.52 -6.67 13.52
C LYS A 52 0.22 -5.50 12.58
N ARG A 53 1.23 -4.92 11.93
CA ARG A 53 1.04 -3.83 10.95
C ARG A 53 0.24 -4.28 9.74
N ARG A 54 0.52 -5.46 9.17
CA ARG A 54 -0.28 -6.05 8.09
C ARG A 54 -1.72 -6.24 8.53
N LYS A 55 -1.95 -6.94 9.65
CA LYS A 55 -3.30 -7.23 10.18
C LYS A 55 -4.10 -5.94 10.34
N SER A 56 -3.49 -4.90 10.90
CA SER A 56 -4.10 -3.59 11.06
C SER A 56 -4.46 -2.93 9.73
N PHE A 57 -3.57 -2.96 8.73
CA PHE A 57 -3.88 -2.43 7.39
C PHE A 57 -5.03 -3.18 6.73
N CYS A 58 -4.99 -4.52 6.72
CA CYS A 58 -6.05 -5.33 6.10
C CYS A 58 -7.41 -5.09 6.77
N ALA A 59 -7.46 -5.03 8.10
CA ALA A 59 -8.71 -4.77 8.82
C ALA A 59 -9.35 -3.43 8.43
N ARG A 60 -8.52 -2.37 8.26
CA ARG A 60 -9.01 -1.03 7.89
C ARG A 60 -9.40 -0.93 6.42
N MET A 61 -8.62 -1.56 5.53
CA MET A 61 -8.77 -1.35 4.09
C MET A 61 -9.70 -2.36 3.41
N SER A 62 -9.76 -3.61 3.89
CA SER A 62 -10.61 -4.64 3.28
C SER A 62 -12.09 -4.36 3.47
N GLY A 63 -12.49 -3.78 4.61
CA GLY A 63 -13.87 -3.40 4.89
C GLY A 63 -14.32 -2.07 4.26
N MET A 64 -13.40 -1.29 3.69
CA MET A 64 -13.74 0.00 3.09
C MET A 64 -14.61 -0.22 1.85
N LYS A 65 -15.76 0.45 1.70
CA LYS A 65 -16.59 0.34 0.50
C LYS A 65 -15.84 0.89 -0.73
N GLY A 66 -16.02 0.28 -1.90
CA GLY A 66 -15.48 0.79 -3.16
C GLY A 66 -15.01 -0.29 -4.14
N PRO A 67 -14.97 0.03 -5.45
CA PRO A 67 -14.79 -0.94 -6.51
C PRO A 67 -13.41 -1.60 -6.48
N MET A 68 -13.38 -2.91 -6.70
CA MET A 68 -12.15 -3.69 -6.83
C MET A 68 -11.66 -3.80 -8.27
N LYS A 69 -12.58 -3.63 -9.23
CA LYS A 69 -12.29 -3.56 -10.67
C LYS A 69 -12.80 -2.23 -11.23
N LYS A 70 -12.09 -1.73 -12.22
CA LYS A 70 -12.53 -0.61 -13.05
C LYS A 70 -13.53 -1.11 -14.11
N PRO A 71 -14.27 -0.21 -14.79
CA PRO A 71 -15.15 -0.61 -15.90
C PRO A 71 -14.43 -1.40 -17.00
N ASN A 72 -13.15 -1.11 -17.25
CA ASN A 72 -12.31 -1.84 -18.20
C ASN A 72 -11.69 -3.14 -17.65
N GLY A 73 -12.27 -3.72 -16.60
CA GLY A 73 -11.84 -4.99 -15.98
C GLY A 73 -10.54 -4.94 -15.17
N LYS A 74 -9.70 -3.90 -15.32
CA LYS A 74 -8.42 -3.79 -14.59
C LYS A 74 -8.63 -3.55 -13.10
N PRO A 75 -7.74 -4.03 -12.22
CA PRO A 75 -7.85 -3.80 -10.79
C PRO A 75 -7.76 -2.30 -10.45
N THR A 76 -8.52 -1.88 -9.45
CA THR A 76 -8.42 -0.51 -8.92
C THR A 76 -7.15 -0.32 -8.10
N ARG A 77 -6.84 0.92 -7.75
CA ARG A 77 -5.71 1.22 -6.84
C ARG A 77 -5.90 0.59 -5.47
N LYS A 78 -7.15 0.51 -4.99
CA LYS A 78 -7.51 -0.19 -3.75
C LYS A 78 -7.20 -1.68 -3.86
N ALA A 79 -7.64 -2.34 -4.93
CA ALA A 79 -7.36 -3.76 -5.15
C ALA A 79 -5.85 -4.05 -5.21
N LEU A 80 -5.09 -3.22 -5.92
CA LEU A 80 -3.63 -3.33 -5.99
C LEU A 80 -2.95 -3.11 -4.63
N ALA A 81 -3.49 -2.21 -3.80
CA ALA A 81 -2.98 -1.99 -2.45
C ALA A 81 -3.22 -3.20 -1.55
N LEU A 82 -4.45 -3.74 -1.54
CA LEU A 82 -4.80 -4.93 -0.74
C LEU A 82 -3.90 -6.11 -1.11
N ARG A 83 -3.79 -6.43 -2.41
CA ARG A 83 -2.91 -7.50 -2.91
C ARG A 83 -1.46 -7.32 -2.46
N LYS A 84 -0.92 -6.09 -2.54
CA LYS A 84 0.47 -5.81 -2.18
C LYS A 84 0.76 -5.93 -0.68
N TRP A 85 -0.25 -5.72 0.15
CA TRP A 85 -0.18 -5.94 1.60
C TRP A 85 -0.49 -7.39 1.98
N ASN A 86 -0.68 -8.28 1.00
CA ASN A 86 -1.12 -9.65 1.18
C ASN A 86 -2.42 -9.70 2.00
N CYS A 87 -3.32 -8.76 1.76
CA CYS A 87 -4.74 -8.85 2.09
C CYS A 87 -5.46 -9.41 0.85
#